data_AF-A0A0S9MT90-F1
#
_entry.id   AF-A0A0S9MT90-F1
#
_cell.length_a   1.000
_cell.length_b   1.000
_cell.length_c   1.000
_cell.angle_alpha   90.00
_cell.angle_beta   90.00
_cell.angle_gamma   90.00
#
_symmetry.space_group_name_H-M   'P 1'
#
loop_
_entity.id
_entity.type
_entity.pdbx_description
1 polymer ?
#
loop_
_entity_poly.entity_id
_entity_poly.type
_entity_poly.pdbx_seq_one_letter_code
_entity_poly.pdbx_strand_id
1 'polypeptide(L)'
;MTPRRPTLPWLAPGEPLPPVVQAWGPQDPAPGLLAAGGSLDVDSLRAAYGTGVYPWFSEGQPILWWSPDPRMVLQTGAFRLHRSLRKTLQRFVATPGCEVRFDSAFGAVVRACAGSPREGQAGTWIVPEMVRAYEDLHAAGSAHSVETWVDGQLAGGLYCVGLGRAVFGESMFARATDASKIALAALVAWCRQHGVVQIDCQQNTRHLASLGAAEMARADFVSRLRQDALAPEPPWLFDPVYWSALFTPVSRTA
;
A
#
# COMPACT_ATOMS: atom_id res chain seq x y z
N MET A 1 -8.97 13.97 -37.70
CA MET A 1 -9.55 12.80 -36.99
C MET A 1 -9.73 13.20 -35.53
N THR A 2 -10.96 13.35 -35.05
CA THR A 2 -11.22 13.66 -33.63
C THR A 2 -10.79 12.45 -32.80
N PRO A 3 -9.88 12.58 -31.83
CA PRO A 3 -9.50 11.43 -30.99
C PRO A 3 -10.76 10.90 -30.31
N ARG A 4 -11.05 9.60 -30.52
CA ARG A 4 -12.18 8.92 -29.88
C ARG A 4 -11.88 8.90 -28.38
N ARG A 5 -12.62 9.69 -27.59
CA ARG A 5 -12.50 9.62 -26.13
C ARG A 5 -12.78 8.18 -25.69
N PRO A 6 -11.91 7.54 -24.89
CA PRO A 6 -12.22 6.24 -24.35
C PRO A 6 -13.47 6.34 -23.47
N THR A 7 -14.40 5.39 -23.64
CA THR A 7 -15.59 5.30 -22.79
C THR A 7 -15.18 4.74 -21.42
N LEU A 8 -15.66 5.34 -20.34
CA LEU A 8 -15.47 4.81 -18.98
C LEU A 8 -16.68 3.94 -18.61
N PRO A 9 -16.51 2.64 -18.32
CA PRO A 9 -17.58 1.80 -17.79
C PRO A 9 -18.10 2.32 -16.46
N TRP A 10 -19.42 2.32 -16.27
CA TRP A 10 -20.08 2.67 -15.01
C TRP A 10 -20.71 1.40 -14.43
N LEU A 11 -20.22 0.99 -13.28
CA LEU A 11 -20.57 -0.28 -12.65
C LEU A 11 -21.76 -0.10 -11.70
N ALA A 12 -22.67 -1.07 -11.71
CA ALA A 12 -23.62 -1.27 -10.62
C ALA A 12 -22.93 -2.02 -9.45
N PRO A 13 -23.42 -1.89 -8.20
CA PRO A 13 -22.94 -2.71 -7.09
C PRO A 13 -23.00 -4.21 -7.41
N GLY A 14 -21.91 -4.94 -7.14
CA GLY A 14 -21.76 -6.36 -7.45
C GLY A 14 -21.40 -6.70 -8.91
N GLU A 15 -21.32 -5.72 -9.81
CA GLU A 15 -20.83 -5.94 -11.17
C GLU A 15 -19.30 -6.13 -11.18
N PRO A 16 -18.76 -7.13 -11.91
CA PRO A 16 -17.33 -7.38 -11.94
C PRO A 16 -16.57 -6.24 -12.64
N LEU A 17 -15.37 -5.95 -12.13
CA LEU A 17 -14.44 -5.01 -12.77
C LEU A 17 -14.03 -5.50 -14.18
N PRO A 18 -13.91 -4.60 -15.17
CA PRO A 18 -13.40 -4.97 -16.48
C PRO A 18 -11.92 -5.37 -16.40
N PRO A 19 -11.41 -6.16 -17.36
CA PRO A 19 -10.00 -6.52 -17.41
C PRO A 19 -9.07 -5.31 -17.41
N VAL A 20 -7.99 -5.35 -16.62
CA VAL A 20 -7.00 -4.25 -16.48
C VAL A 20 -6.36 -3.76 -17.78
N VAL A 21 -6.38 -4.56 -18.85
CA VAL A 21 -5.92 -4.16 -20.19
C VAL A 21 -6.83 -3.11 -20.84
N GLN A 22 -8.04 -2.91 -20.32
CA GLN A 22 -8.98 -1.88 -20.75
C GLN A 22 -8.80 -0.56 -19.99
N ALA A 23 -7.93 -0.52 -18.97
CA ALA A 23 -7.61 0.72 -18.29
C ALA A 23 -7.00 1.73 -19.27
N TRP A 24 -7.37 3.00 -19.10
CA TRP A 24 -6.93 4.11 -19.93
C TRP A 24 -5.40 4.18 -20.02
N GLY A 25 -4.91 4.47 -21.22
CA GLY A 25 -3.49 4.47 -21.54
C GLY A 25 -2.80 5.81 -21.25
N PRO A 26 -1.47 5.91 -21.52
CA PRO A 26 -0.68 7.11 -21.24
C PRO A 26 -1.11 8.38 -21.98
N GLN A 27 -1.87 8.25 -23.06
CA GLN A 27 -2.37 9.37 -23.88
C GLN A 27 -3.79 9.80 -23.51
N ASP A 28 -4.44 9.07 -22.60
CA ASP A 28 -5.79 9.39 -22.15
C ASP A 28 -5.77 10.42 -21.02
N PRO A 29 -6.90 11.10 -20.74
CA PRO A 29 -6.94 12.19 -19.75
C PRO A 29 -6.59 11.78 -18.31
N ALA A 30 -6.79 10.50 -17.98
CA ALA A 30 -6.49 9.93 -16.67
C ALA A 30 -5.89 8.52 -16.84
N PRO A 31 -4.58 8.42 -17.13
CA PRO A 31 -3.91 7.14 -17.34
C PRO A 31 -4.11 6.19 -16.15
N GLY A 32 -4.50 4.95 -16.44
CA GLY A 32 -4.80 3.93 -15.45
C GLY A 32 -6.24 3.87 -14.98
N LEU A 33 -7.10 4.86 -15.31
CA LEU A 33 -8.51 4.80 -14.93
C LEU A 33 -9.21 3.63 -15.65
N LEU A 34 -9.95 2.81 -14.91
CA LEU A 34 -10.54 1.57 -15.39
C LEU A 34 -12.07 1.59 -15.42
N ALA A 35 -12.70 2.07 -14.35
CA ALA A 35 -14.16 2.12 -14.21
C ALA A 35 -14.59 3.16 -13.17
N ALA A 36 -15.88 3.52 -13.19
CA ALA A 36 -16.54 4.31 -12.16
C ALA A 36 -17.73 3.55 -11.55
N GLY A 37 -18.16 3.90 -10.34
CA GLY A 37 -19.30 3.28 -9.65
C GLY A 37 -18.94 1.97 -8.93
N GLY A 38 -19.90 1.06 -8.80
CA GLY A 38 -19.76 -0.17 -8.00
C GLY A 38 -19.98 0.07 -6.51
N SER A 39 -19.30 -0.72 -5.68
CA SER A 39 -19.36 -0.67 -4.22
C SER A 39 -17.99 -0.88 -3.57
N LEU A 40 -17.81 -0.40 -2.34
CA LEU A 40 -16.60 -0.57 -1.54
C LEU A 40 -16.76 -1.62 -0.43
N ASP A 41 -17.66 -2.58 -0.62
CA ASP A 41 -17.77 -3.72 0.28
C ASP A 41 -16.54 -4.63 0.21
N VAL A 42 -16.40 -5.48 1.23
CA VAL A 42 -15.25 -6.38 1.39
C VAL A 42 -15.00 -7.23 0.15
N ASP A 43 -16.06 -7.79 -0.45
CA ASP A 43 -15.93 -8.67 -1.61
C ASP A 43 -15.44 -7.92 -2.85
N SER A 44 -16.00 -6.72 -3.09
CA SER A 44 -15.61 -5.84 -4.19
C SER A 44 -14.16 -5.39 -4.07
N LEU A 45 -13.72 -5.00 -2.87
CA LEU A 45 -12.33 -4.61 -2.61
C LEU A 45 -11.38 -5.79 -2.81
N ARG A 46 -11.67 -6.97 -2.24
CA ARG A 46 -10.83 -8.16 -2.41
C ARG A 46 -10.72 -8.57 -3.88
N ALA A 47 -11.81 -8.49 -4.64
CA ALA A 47 -11.80 -8.74 -6.08
C ALA A 47 -10.96 -7.71 -6.85
N ALA A 48 -11.06 -6.44 -6.50
CA ALA A 48 -10.25 -5.38 -7.09
C ALA A 48 -8.76 -5.62 -6.84
N TYR A 49 -8.35 -5.77 -5.58
CA TYR A 49 -6.96 -6.01 -5.21
C TYR A 49 -6.42 -7.29 -5.83
N GLY A 50 -7.19 -8.38 -5.84
CA GLY A 50 -6.80 -9.65 -6.46
C GLY A 50 -6.55 -9.56 -7.97
N THR A 51 -7.03 -8.51 -8.64
CA THR A 51 -6.81 -8.24 -10.06
C THR A 51 -5.88 -7.07 -10.35
N GLY A 52 -5.31 -6.45 -9.31
CA GLY A 52 -4.36 -5.34 -9.42
C GLY A 52 -5.03 -3.98 -9.54
N VAL A 53 -6.30 -3.87 -9.14
CA VAL A 53 -7.11 -2.66 -9.17
C VAL A 53 -7.26 -2.11 -7.75
N TYR A 54 -7.25 -0.78 -7.60
CA TYR A 54 -7.52 -0.13 -6.33
C TYR A 54 -8.52 1.04 -6.50
N PRO A 55 -9.34 1.33 -5.49
CA PRO A 55 -10.21 2.50 -5.50
C PRO A 55 -9.43 3.77 -5.17
N TRP A 56 -9.67 4.85 -5.90
CA TRP A 56 -9.09 6.16 -5.57
C TRP A 56 -9.94 7.30 -6.12
N PHE A 57 -10.55 8.07 -5.22
CA PHE A 57 -11.44 9.18 -5.58
C PHE A 57 -11.44 10.25 -4.48
N SER A 58 -11.90 11.45 -4.82
CA SER A 58 -12.02 12.59 -3.89
C SER A 58 -13.47 12.80 -3.46
N GLU A 59 -13.68 13.62 -2.45
CA GLU A 59 -15.02 14.01 -2.01
C GLU A 59 -15.85 14.58 -3.17
N GLY A 60 -17.10 14.11 -3.29
CA GLY A 60 -18.00 14.49 -4.38
C GLY A 60 -17.77 13.75 -5.71
N GLN A 61 -16.71 12.95 -5.84
CA GLN A 61 -16.53 12.05 -6.98
C GLN A 61 -17.21 10.70 -6.73
N PRO A 62 -17.65 9.99 -7.79
CA PRO A 62 -18.04 8.59 -7.64
C PRO A 62 -16.82 7.75 -7.27
N ILE A 63 -17.04 6.51 -6.84
CA ILE A 63 -15.96 5.52 -6.73
C ILE A 63 -15.29 5.41 -8.11
N LEU A 64 -13.96 5.51 -8.13
CA LEU A 64 -13.13 5.35 -9.33
C LEU A 64 -12.12 4.24 -9.09
N TRP A 65 -11.99 3.35 -10.07
CA TRP A 65 -11.13 2.17 -10.00
C TRP A 65 -9.93 2.33 -10.93
N TRP A 66 -8.73 2.03 -10.44
CA TRP A 66 -7.48 2.34 -11.13
C TRP A 66 -6.56 1.15 -11.25
N SER A 67 -5.86 1.05 -12.38
CA SER A 67 -4.78 0.12 -12.66
C SER A 67 -3.75 0.76 -13.61
N PRO A 68 -2.87 1.65 -13.10
CA PRO A 68 -1.89 2.39 -13.91
C PRO A 68 -0.85 1.51 -14.58
N ASP A 69 -0.28 2.05 -15.67
CA ASP A 69 0.82 1.46 -16.43
C ASP A 69 1.76 2.59 -16.89
N PRO A 70 2.99 2.66 -16.38
CA PRO A 70 3.61 1.71 -15.46
C PRO A 70 3.01 1.72 -14.04
N ARG A 71 3.27 0.66 -13.29
CA ARG A 71 2.89 0.49 -11.87
C ARG A 71 4.13 0.67 -10.99
N MET A 72 4.04 1.48 -9.93
CA MET A 72 5.15 1.61 -8.98
C MET A 72 5.13 0.48 -7.95
N VAL A 73 6.26 -0.19 -7.77
CA VAL A 73 6.40 -1.33 -6.85
C VAL A 73 7.72 -1.22 -6.07
N LEU A 74 7.66 -1.51 -4.77
CA LEU A 74 8.85 -1.71 -3.95
C LEU A 74 9.20 -3.20 -3.91
N GLN A 75 10.23 -3.60 -4.65
CA GLN A 75 10.84 -4.91 -4.47
C GLN A 75 11.54 -4.93 -3.10
N THR A 76 11.16 -5.85 -2.21
CA THR A 76 11.60 -5.86 -0.82
C THR A 76 13.12 -6.07 -0.71
N GLY A 77 13.72 -6.79 -1.64
CA GLY A 77 15.18 -6.92 -1.79
C GLY A 77 15.88 -5.63 -2.26
N ALA A 78 15.18 -4.75 -2.96
CA ALA A 78 15.71 -3.46 -3.45
C ALA A 78 15.54 -2.31 -2.45
N PHE A 79 14.88 -2.55 -1.30
CA PHE A 79 14.67 -1.55 -0.28
C PHE A 79 15.99 -0.91 0.18
N ARG A 80 16.08 0.41 0.00
CA ARG A 80 17.26 1.21 0.30
C ARG A 80 17.23 1.69 1.74
N LEU A 81 17.80 0.88 2.62
CA LEU A 81 18.04 1.28 4.00
C LEU A 81 19.25 2.21 4.09
N HIS A 82 19.01 3.51 3.87
CA HIS A 82 20.01 4.57 3.97
C HIS A 82 20.71 4.59 5.34
N ARG A 83 21.96 5.08 5.38
CA ARG A 83 22.78 5.10 6.61
C ARG A 83 22.10 5.83 7.77
N SER A 84 21.43 6.96 7.50
CA SER A 84 20.70 7.72 8.52
C SER A 84 19.53 6.91 9.08
N LEU A 85 18.68 6.37 8.20
CA LEU A 85 17.54 5.54 8.60
C LEU A 85 17.98 4.28 9.35
N ARG A 86 19.08 3.64 8.95
CA ARG A 86 19.67 2.51 9.69
C ARG A 86 20.00 2.88 11.13
N LYS A 87 20.65 4.02 11.35
CA LYS A 87 20.96 4.52 12.70
C LYS A 87 19.69 4.82 13.49
N THR A 88 18.69 5.43 12.86
CA THR A 88 17.38 5.69 13.48
C THR A 88 16.74 4.38 13.93
N LEU A 89 16.68 3.35 13.08
CA LEU A 89 16.13 2.04 13.42
C LEU A 89 16.89 1.36 14.55
N GLN A 90 18.23 1.34 14.49
CA GLN A 90 19.04 0.74 15.55
C GLN A 90 18.81 1.40 16.91
N ARG A 91 18.69 2.73 16.94
CA ARG A 91 18.34 3.46 18.17
C ARG A 91 16.92 3.13 18.63
N PHE A 92 15.96 3.16 17.72
CA PHE A 92 14.56 2.84 18.02
C PHE A 92 14.43 1.46 18.67
N VAL A 93 15.02 0.43 18.06
CA VAL A 93 14.99 -0.95 18.56
C VAL A 93 15.67 -1.10 19.93
N ALA A 94 16.72 -0.33 20.20
CA ALA A 94 17.46 -0.40 21.47
C ALA A 94 16.86 0.46 22.59
N THR A 95 15.85 1.30 22.29
CA THR A 95 15.27 2.25 23.25
C THR A 95 14.04 1.63 23.93
N PRO A 96 14.04 1.48 25.27
CA PRO A 96 12.84 1.06 25.99
C PRO A 96 11.66 1.99 25.70
N GLY A 97 10.45 1.43 25.56
CA GLY A 97 9.24 2.19 25.22
C GLY A 97 9.02 2.41 23.73
N CYS A 98 9.99 2.08 22.86
CA CYS A 98 9.83 2.07 21.41
C CYS A 98 9.46 0.67 20.92
N GLU A 99 8.38 0.55 20.13
CA GLU A 99 7.95 -0.74 19.58
C GLU A 99 7.19 -0.59 18.26
N VAL A 100 7.19 -1.65 17.45
CA VAL A 100 6.30 -1.78 16.30
C VAL A 100 5.19 -2.74 16.65
N ARG A 101 3.95 -2.36 16.34
CA ARG A 101 2.77 -3.22 16.49
C ARG A 101 2.06 -3.34 15.15
N PHE A 102 1.48 -4.50 14.90
CA PHE A 102 0.60 -4.73 13.78
C PHE A 102 -0.82 -4.86 14.32
N ASP A 103 -1.80 -4.32 13.59
CA ASP A 103 -3.24 -4.52 13.84
C ASP A 103 -3.73 -4.19 15.26
N SER A 104 -3.03 -3.30 15.99
CA SER A 104 -3.42 -2.91 17.35
C SER A 104 -4.24 -1.61 17.40
N ALA A 105 -4.17 -0.81 16.34
CA ALA A 105 -4.85 0.48 16.25
C ALA A 105 -5.22 0.87 14.80
N PHE A 106 -5.70 -0.08 13.99
CA PHE A 106 -6.00 0.11 12.56
C PHE A 106 -6.83 1.37 12.26
N GLY A 107 -7.99 1.53 12.92
CA GLY A 107 -8.84 2.69 12.69
C GLY A 107 -8.17 4.02 13.07
N ALA A 108 -7.27 4.03 14.07
CA ALA A 108 -6.49 5.22 14.41
C ALA A 108 -5.45 5.56 13.32
N VAL A 109 -4.83 4.54 12.72
CA VAL A 109 -3.90 4.69 11.60
C VAL A 109 -4.61 5.24 10.37
N VAL A 110 -5.71 4.63 9.94
CA VAL A 110 -6.46 5.07 8.74
C VAL A 110 -6.96 6.51 8.91
N ARG A 111 -7.52 6.86 10.07
CA ARG A 111 -7.94 8.24 10.38
C ARG A 111 -6.76 9.22 10.41
N ALA A 112 -5.60 8.82 10.94
CA ALA A 112 -4.42 9.67 10.92
C ALA A 112 -3.88 9.89 9.50
N CYS A 113 -3.93 8.88 8.64
CA CYS A 113 -3.64 9.03 7.21
C CYS A 113 -4.63 9.97 6.52
N ALA A 114 -5.92 9.89 6.86
CA ALA A 114 -6.96 10.77 6.32
C ALA A 114 -6.76 12.25 6.71
N GLY A 115 -6.26 12.52 7.92
CA GLY A 115 -5.97 13.87 8.40
C GLY A 115 -4.59 14.41 8.02
N SER A 116 -3.73 13.63 7.38
CA SER A 116 -2.36 14.05 7.07
C SER A 116 -2.33 14.93 5.81
N PRO A 117 -1.85 16.18 5.88
CA PRO A 117 -1.72 17.04 4.72
C PRO A 117 -0.76 16.42 3.70
N ARG A 118 -1.09 16.51 2.41
CA ARG A 118 -0.21 16.09 1.33
C ARG A 118 0.14 17.31 0.49
N GLU A 119 1.44 17.51 0.27
CA GLU A 119 1.93 18.65 -0.52
C GLU A 119 1.25 18.66 -1.89
N GLY A 120 0.59 19.78 -2.22
CA GLY A 120 -0.08 19.97 -3.51
C GLY A 120 -1.46 19.34 -3.64
N GLN A 121 -2.06 18.79 -2.59
CA GLN A 121 -3.45 18.29 -2.61
C GLN A 121 -4.39 19.16 -1.76
N ALA A 122 -5.50 19.58 -2.35
CA ALA A 122 -6.61 20.19 -1.62
C ALA A 122 -7.47 19.08 -0.99
N GLY A 123 -7.03 18.59 0.18
CA GLY A 123 -7.69 17.50 0.90
C GLY A 123 -7.07 16.11 0.66
N THR A 124 -7.65 15.08 1.28
CA THR A 124 -7.19 13.70 1.14
C THR A 124 -8.27 12.86 0.45
N TRP A 125 -7.84 11.92 -0.39
CA TRP A 125 -8.73 10.91 -1.01
C TRP A 125 -9.31 9.91 0.00
N ILE A 126 -8.85 9.93 1.25
CA ILE A 126 -9.33 9.02 2.30
C ILE A 126 -10.56 9.68 2.94
N VAL A 127 -11.63 9.76 2.16
CA VAL A 127 -12.94 10.26 2.57
C VAL A 127 -13.58 9.33 3.61
N PRO A 128 -14.62 9.76 4.36
CA PRO A 128 -15.25 8.93 5.37
C PRO A 128 -15.73 7.57 4.88
N GLU A 129 -16.16 7.48 3.62
CA GLU A 129 -16.55 6.21 2.98
C GLU A 129 -15.37 5.24 2.85
N MET A 130 -14.20 5.74 2.41
CA MET A 130 -12.97 4.95 2.32
C MET A 130 -12.49 4.50 3.71
N VAL A 131 -12.60 5.36 4.73
CA VAL A 131 -12.26 4.96 6.11
C VAL A 131 -13.08 3.75 6.54
N ARG A 132 -14.41 3.82 6.36
CA ARG A 132 -15.32 2.71 6.71
C ARG A 132 -15.00 1.45 5.91
N ALA A 133 -14.80 1.58 4.61
CA ALA A 133 -14.50 0.45 3.73
C ALA A 133 -13.21 -0.29 4.14
N TYR A 134 -12.16 0.42 4.51
CA TYR A 134 -10.94 -0.21 5.02
C TYR A 134 -11.07 -0.75 6.44
N GLU A 135 -11.89 -0.13 7.31
CA GLU A 135 -12.20 -0.70 8.63
C GLU A 135 -12.97 -2.01 8.50
N ASP A 136 -13.92 -2.10 7.59
CA ASP A 136 -14.64 -3.33 7.27
C ASP A 136 -13.69 -4.39 6.66
N LEU A 137 -12.78 -3.97 5.77
CA LEU A 137 -11.77 -4.85 5.18
C LEU A 137 -10.77 -5.37 6.23
N HIS A 138 -10.43 -4.55 7.22
CA HIS A 138 -9.61 -4.95 8.37
C HIS A 138 -10.35 -5.95 9.27
N ALA A 139 -11.62 -5.70 9.58
CA ALA A 139 -12.45 -6.62 10.33
C ALA A 139 -12.62 -7.98 9.62
N ALA A 140 -12.60 -7.96 8.28
CA ALA A 140 -12.59 -9.16 7.44
C ALA A 140 -11.20 -9.83 7.31
N GLY A 141 -10.15 -9.25 7.89
CA GLY A 141 -8.79 -9.80 7.93
C GLY A 141 -7.97 -9.59 6.67
N SER A 142 -8.30 -8.62 5.82
CA SER A 142 -7.56 -8.33 4.57
C SER A 142 -6.89 -6.95 4.54
N ALA A 143 -7.15 -6.09 5.53
CA ALA A 143 -6.42 -4.84 5.69
C ALA A 143 -5.68 -4.81 7.02
N HIS A 144 -4.46 -4.28 7.01
CA HIS A 144 -3.54 -4.35 8.14
C HIS A 144 -2.85 -3.02 8.39
N SER A 145 -2.60 -2.71 9.66
CA SER A 145 -1.82 -1.56 10.08
C SER A 145 -0.43 -1.97 10.55
N VAL A 146 0.55 -1.12 10.26
CA VAL A 146 1.90 -1.19 10.82
C VAL A 146 2.16 0.11 11.57
N GLU A 147 2.39 0.00 12.87
CA GLU A 147 2.31 1.11 13.79
C GLU A 147 3.65 1.32 14.50
N THR A 148 4.14 2.55 14.50
CA THR A 148 5.33 2.96 15.25
C THR A 148 4.89 3.60 16.56
N TRP A 149 5.19 2.95 17.67
CA TRP A 149 4.86 3.40 19.02
C TRP A 149 6.11 3.89 19.77
N VAL A 150 5.97 5.00 20.50
CA VAL A 150 7.01 5.56 21.37
C VAL A 150 6.34 5.98 22.67
N ASP A 151 6.76 5.41 23.79
CA ASP A 151 6.23 5.68 25.13
C ASP A 151 4.70 5.56 25.21
N GLY A 152 4.16 4.52 24.55
CA GLY A 152 2.72 4.27 24.47
C GLY A 152 1.94 5.22 23.55
N GLN A 153 2.62 6.12 22.83
CA GLN A 153 2.00 7.02 21.85
C GLN A 153 2.20 6.53 20.42
N LEU A 154 1.12 6.58 19.62
CA LEU A 154 1.16 6.27 18.21
C LEU A 154 1.88 7.41 17.45
N ALA A 155 3.17 7.23 17.22
CA ALA A 155 4.08 8.24 16.65
C ALA A 155 4.03 8.29 15.11
N GLY A 156 3.56 7.23 14.47
CA GLY A 156 3.38 7.14 13.02
C GLY A 156 2.93 5.74 12.62
N GLY A 157 2.71 5.54 11.33
CA GLY A 157 2.30 4.23 10.83
C GLY A 157 1.92 4.25 9.37
N LEU A 158 1.51 3.09 8.88
CA LEU A 158 0.92 2.89 7.57
C LEU A 158 -0.18 1.84 7.67
N TYR A 159 -1.07 1.83 6.68
CA TYR A 159 -1.96 0.71 6.46
C TYR A 159 -1.78 0.15 5.05
N CYS A 160 -2.10 -1.13 4.90
CA CYS A 160 -1.94 -1.89 3.68
C CYS A 160 -3.05 -2.92 3.54
N VAL A 161 -3.21 -3.47 2.34
CA VAL A 161 -4.06 -4.63 2.08
C VAL A 161 -3.18 -5.86 1.87
N GLY A 162 -3.57 -6.97 2.48
CA GLY A 162 -2.96 -8.29 2.35
C GLY A 162 -3.91 -9.24 1.62
N LEU A 163 -3.39 -9.94 0.62
CA LEU A 163 -4.04 -11.08 -0.01
C LEU A 163 -2.99 -12.17 -0.22
N GLY A 164 -2.99 -13.21 0.62
CA GLY A 164 -1.92 -14.21 0.57
C GLY A 164 -0.56 -13.56 0.83
N ARG A 165 0.32 -13.57 -0.18
CA ARG A 165 1.62 -12.86 -0.16
C ARG A 165 1.62 -11.57 -0.96
N ALA A 166 0.50 -11.15 -1.52
CA ALA A 166 0.38 -9.85 -2.17
C ALA A 166 0.11 -8.76 -1.12
N VAL A 167 0.96 -7.74 -1.11
CA VAL A 167 0.85 -6.61 -0.17
C VAL A 167 0.72 -5.31 -0.95
N PHE A 168 -0.29 -4.52 -0.62
CA PHE A 168 -0.59 -3.23 -1.25
C PHE A 168 -0.47 -2.12 -0.21
N GLY A 169 0.56 -1.29 -0.29
CA GLY A 169 0.75 -0.19 0.66
C GLY A 169 -0.20 0.96 0.33
N GLU A 170 -1.14 1.30 1.21
CA GLU A 170 -2.18 2.29 0.89
C GLU A 170 -1.78 3.71 1.25
N SER A 171 -1.49 3.93 2.53
CA SER A 171 -1.05 5.23 2.98
C SER A 171 -0.27 5.15 4.28
N MET A 172 0.43 6.24 4.58
CA MET A 172 1.25 6.37 5.77
C MET A 172 1.12 7.77 6.36
N PHE A 173 1.40 7.89 7.65
CA PHE A 173 1.45 9.15 8.37
C PHE A 173 2.59 9.15 9.37
N ALA A 174 3.02 10.34 9.77
CA ALA A 174 4.03 10.52 10.81
C ALA A 174 3.66 11.72 11.68
N ARG A 175 3.73 11.52 13.00
CA ARG A 175 3.65 12.58 14.02
C ARG A 175 5.01 12.89 14.64
N ALA A 176 5.98 11.98 14.47
CA ALA A 176 7.37 12.17 14.83
C ALA A 176 8.28 11.91 13.62
N THR A 177 9.50 12.47 13.66
CA THR A 177 10.51 12.28 12.61
C THR A 177 10.76 10.79 12.35
N ASP A 178 10.80 10.42 11.06
CA ASP A 178 11.02 9.06 10.58
C ASP A 178 10.00 7.99 11.00
N ALA A 179 8.94 8.32 11.76
CA ALA A 179 8.00 7.32 12.27
C ALA A 179 7.31 6.49 11.17
N SER A 180 6.91 7.11 10.05
CA SER A 180 6.39 6.38 8.88
C SER A 180 7.46 5.54 8.16
N LYS A 181 8.71 5.99 8.14
CA LYS A 181 9.83 5.23 7.56
C LYS A 181 10.16 4.00 8.41
N ILE A 182 10.02 4.11 9.73
CA ILE A 182 10.17 2.99 10.67
C ILE A 182 9.08 1.94 10.39
N ALA A 183 7.82 2.38 10.25
CA ALA A 183 6.71 1.48 9.90
C ALA A 183 6.92 0.79 8.55
N LEU A 184 7.35 1.53 7.51
CA LEU A 184 7.69 0.94 6.22
C LEU A 184 8.85 -0.06 6.31
N ALA A 185 9.90 0.27 7.07
CA ALA A 185 11.01 -0.65 7.29
C ALA A 185 10.53 -1.93 7.99
N ALA A 186 9.67 -1.82 9.00
CA ALA A 186 9.09 -2.98 9.66
C ALA A 186 8.25 -3.84 8.70
N LEU A 187 7.43 -3.22 7.85
CA LEU A 187 6.69 -3.94 6.80
C LEU A 187 7.64 -4.69 5.85
N VAL A 188 8.75 -4.05 5.42
CA VAL A 188 9.75 -4.70 4.56
C VAL A 188 10.45 -5.85 5.29
N ALA A 189 10.76 -5.69 6.58
CA ALA A 189 11.35 -6.73 7.40
C ALA A 189 10.43 -7.95 7.51
N TRP A 190 9.15 -7.72 7.82
CA TRP A 190 8.10 -8.74 7.83
C TRP A 190 7.97 -9.41 6.46
N CYS A 191 7.93 -8.63 5.38
CA CYS A 191 7.82 -9.16 4.02
C CYS A 191 8.99 -10.10 3.68
N ARG A 192 10.23 -9.69 3.98
CA ARG A 192 11.42 -10.50 3.75
C ARG A 192 11.39 -11.80 4.54
N GLN A 193 10.96 -11.75 5.80
CA GLN A 193 10.83 -12.93 6.65
C GLN A 193 9.80 -13.93 6.10
N HIS A 194 8.72 -13.45 5.51
CA HIS A 194 7.61 -14.26 5.03
C HIS A 194 7.64 -14.56 3.52
N GLY A 195 8.73 -14.21 2.84
CA GLY A 195 8.89 -14.47 1.40
C GLY A 195 7.99 -13.62 0.50
N VAL A 196 7.46 -12.50 1.00
CA VAL A 196 6.81 -11.46 0.20
C VAL A 196 7.90 -10.64 -0.46
N VAL A 197 7.96 -10.67 -1.79
CA VAL A 197 9.07 -10.02 -2.50
C VAL A 197 8.73 -8.63 -3.01
N GLN A 198 7.44 -8.26 -3.07
CA GLN A 198 7.01 -6.98 -3.59
C GLN A 198 5.89 -6.36 -2.77
N ILE A 199 5.95 -5.05 -2.62
CA ILE A 199 4.89 -4.22 -2.03
C ILE A 199 4.42 -3.27 -3.13
N ASP A 200 3.14 -3.34 -3.51
CA ASP A 200 2.54 -2.38 -4.45
C ASP A 200 2.53 -0.99 -3.82
N CYS A 201 2.97 -0.01 -4.61
CA CYS A 201 3.02 1.41 -4.25
C CYS A 201 2.09 2.26 -5.13
N GLN A 202 1.31 1.61 -6.00
CA GLN A 202 0.34 2.20 -6.91
C GLN A 202 0.96 3.24 -7.86
N GLN A 203 1.10 4.48 -7.40
CA GLN A 203 1.57 5.62 -8.18
C GLN A 203 3.00 6.01 -7.84
N ASN A 204 3.69 6.57 -8.83
CA ASN A 204 5.07 7.03 -8.67
C ASN A 204 5.15 8.21 -7.70
N THR A 205 5.95 8.05 -6.64
CA THR A 205 6.30 9.15 -5.74
C THR A 205 7.81 9.25 -5.58
N ARG A 206 8.35 10.49 -5.55
CA ARG A 206 9.77 10.73 -5.27
C ARG A 206 10.20 10.14 -3.93
N HIS A 207 9.29 10.16 -2.94
CA HIS A 207 9.52 9.61 -1.62
C HIS A 207 9.82 8.11 -1.68
N LEU A 208 8.95 7.31 -2.29
CA LEU A 208 9.14 5.85 -2.39
C LEU A 208 10.29 5.49 -3.33
N ALA A 209 10.51 6.28 -4.39
CA ALA A 209 11.67 6.09 -5.28
C ALA A 209 13.00 6.23 -4.51
N SER A 210 13.08 7.19 -3.58
CA SER A 210 14.27 7.36 -2.72
C SER A 210 14.53 6.15 -1.82
N LEU A 211 13.49 5.37 -1.51
CA LEU A 211 13.51 4.16 -0.67
C LEU A 211 13.69 2.87 -1.50
N GLY A 212 13.84 2.97 -2.82
CA GLY A 212 14.13 1.84 -3.71
C GLY A 212 12.94 1.32 -4.51
N ALA A 213 11.76 1.93 -4.41
CA ALA A 213 10.64 1.60 -5.29
C ALA A 213 10.92 2.07 -6.72
N ALA A 214 10.40 1.33 -7.69
CA ALA A 214 10.58 1.61 -9.11
C ALA A 214 9.32 1.26 -9.90
N GLU A 215 9.19 1.84 -11.08
CA GLU A 215 8.13 1.49 -12.03
C GLU A 215 8.43 0.15 -12.71
N MET A 216 7.37 -0.62 -12.94
CA MET A 216 7.38 -1.82 -13.77
C MET A 216 6.13 -1.86 -14.67
N ALA A 217 6.14 -2.66 -15.73
CA ALA A 217 4.97 -2.81 -16.58
C ALA A 217 3.80 -3.40 -15.76
N ARG A 218 2.59 -2.89 -15.98
CA ARG A 218 1.39 -3.42 -15.32
C ARG A 218 1.20 -4.92 -15.56
N ALA A 219 1.52 -5.38 -16.76
CA ALA A 219 1.42 -6.80 -17.12
C ALA A 219 2.31 -7.68 -16.24
N ASP A 220 3.55 -7.24 -15.95
CA ASP A 220 4.49 -7.95 -15.08
C ASP A 220 3.98 -7.97 -13.63
N PHE A 221 3.46 -6.84 -13.15
CA PHE A 221 2.88 -6.73 -11.81
C PHE A 221 1.70 -7.70 -11.63
N VAL A 222 0.75 -7.69 -12.57
CA VAL A 222 -0.46 -8.53 -12.52
C VAL A 222 -0.12 -10.01 -12.66
N SER A 223 0.86 -10.35 -13.52
CA SER A 223 1.34 -11.73 -13.65
C SER A 223 1.86 -12.27 -12.32
N ARG A 224 2.66 -11.46 -11.62
CA ARG A 224 3.20 -11.80 -10.31
C ARG A 224 2.12 -11.87 -9.22
N LEU A 225 1.24 -10.87 -9.19
CA LEU A 225 0.14 -10.76 -8.24
C LEU A 225 -0.72 -12.03 -8.20
N ARG A 226 -1.07 -12.61 -9.35
CA ARG A 226 -1.90 -13.82 -9.42
C ARG A 226 -1.31 -14.99 -8.63
N GLN A 227 0.02 -15.10 -8.59
CA GLN A 227 0.71 -16.15 -7.85
C GLN A 227 0.77 -15.80 -6.36
N ASP A 228 1.12 -14.56 -6.03
CA ASP A 228 1.24 -14.11 -4.64
C ASP A 228 -0.12 -14.13 -3.91
N ALA A 229 -1.21 -13.74 -4.58
CA ALA A 229 -2.55 -13.70 -4.00
C ALA A 229 -3.12 -15.09 -3.64
N LEU A 230 -2.60 -16.15 -4.28
CA LEU A 230 -2.99 -17.54 -4.00
C LEU A 230 -2.06 -18.23 -3.00
N ALA A 231 -0.96 -17.60 -2.62
CA ALA A 231 -0.04 -18.15 -1.65
C ALA A 231 -0.64 -18.10 -0.23
N PRO A 232 -0.23 -19.00 0.69
CA PRO A 232 -0.68 -18.94 2.08
C PRO A 232 -0.35 -17.59 2.71
N GLU A 233 -1.35 -17.00 3.34
CA GLU A 233 -1.23 -15.73 4.04
C GLU A 233 -0.34 -15.89 5.29
N PRO A 234 0.74 -15.08 5.42
CA PRO A 234 1.52 -15.07 6.65
C PRO A 234 0.76 -14.38 7.79
N PRO A 235 1.08 -14.69 9.07
CA PRO A 235 0.45 -14.00 10.18
C PRO A 235 0.87 -12.52 10.21
N TRP A 236 -0.13 -11.64 10.31
CA TRP A 236 0.08 -10.19 10.46
C TRP A 236 0.45 -9.82 11.90
N LEU A 237 1.59 -10.33 12.34
CA LEU A 237 2.22 -10.05 13.63
C LEU A 237 3.66 -9.65 13.39
N PHE A 238 4.18 -8.76 14.24
CA PHE A 238 5.58 -8.34 14.16
C PHE A 238 6.39 -8.88 15.34
N ASP A 239 7.40 -9.69 15.03
CA ASP A 239 8.40 -10.12 16.00
C ASP A 239 9.65 -9.24 15.83
N PRO A 240 10.19 -8.63 16.91
CA PRO A 240 11.43 -7.86 16.86
C PRO A 240 12.61 -8.59 16.19
N VAL A 241 12.65 -9.93 16.17
CA VAL A 241 13.67 -10.71 15.46
C VAL A 241 13.70 -10.40 13.96
N TYR A 242 12.59 -9.94 13.37
CA TYR A 242 12.48 -9.63 11.94
C TYR A 242 13.38 -8.48 11.51
N TRP A 243 13.79 -7.59 12.44
CA TRP A 243 14.77 -6.54 12.14
C TRP A 243 16.09 -7.09 11.59
N SER A 244 16.46 -8.33 11.96
CA SER A 244 17.65 -9.01 11.44
C SER A 244 17.63 -9.17 9.91
N ALA A 245 16.44 -9.27 9.29
CA ALA A 245 16.25 -9.36 7.84
C ALA A 245 16.60 -8.05 7.10
N LEU A 246 16.72 -6.92 7.82
CA LEU A 246 17.19 -5.64 7.27
C LEU A 246 18.65 -5.34 7.60
N PHE A 247 19.11 -5.78 8.77
CA PHE A 247 20.45 -5.45 9.23
C PHE A 247 21.53 -6.31 8.61
N THR A 248 21.21 -7.56 8.27
CA THR A 248 22.09 -8.46 7.54
C THR A 248 22.20 -8.00 6.08
N PRO A 249 23.42 -7.85 5.53
CA PRO A 249 23.58 -7.58 4.10
C PRO A 249 22.93 -8.71 3.30
N VAL A 250 22.09 -8.37 2.32
CA VAL A 250 21.68 -9.33 1.31
C VAL A 250 22.94 -9.66 0.51
N SER A 251 23.45 -10.89 0.63
CA SER A 251 24.54 -11.35 -0.24
C SER A 251 24.10 -11.14 -1.68
N ARG A 252 24.79 -10.24 -2.39
CA ARG A 252 24.59 -10.07 -3.83
C ARG A 252 25.17 -11.31 -4.48
N THR A 253 24.32 -12.30 -4.77
CA THR A 253 24.67 -13.31 -5.78
C THR A 253 24.86 -12.56 -7.10
N ALA A 254 26.08 -12.70 -7.64
CA ALA A 254 26.54 -12.11 -8.88
C ALA A 254 25.74 -12.60 -10.10
#